data_AF-A0A955DUC4-F1
#
_entry.id   AF-A0A955DUC4-F1
#
_cell.length_a   1.000
_cell.length_b   1.000
_cell.length_c   1.000
_cell.angle_alpha   90.00
_cell.angle_beta   90.00
_cell.angle_gamma   90.00
#
_symmetry.space_group_name_H-M   'P 1'
#
loop_
_entity.id
_entity.type
_entity.pdbx_description
1 polymer ?
#
loop_
_entity_poly.entity_id
_entity_poly.type
_entity_poly.pdbx_seq_one_letter_code
_entity_poly.pdbx_strand_id
1 'polypeptide(L)'
;KVSMLVQGPWLVNNIRAYRPDLEFGAAPFPVISSIYDPNAPRALAECDILVIPKGCPHPEEAWEFFKYTQTHAVQEALSGAHCKPSGLRTCSAEFLASHDNPYVGMHDDMLKSPGVYIWPQVPSWLFLSEETVKLQDRIWDTPDQTGAHVALAASRMRGEHARQVEGQHRQERARG
;
A
#
# COMPACT_ATOMS: atom_id res chain seq x y z
N LYS A 1 12.90 8.79 -21.24
CA LYS A 1 12.67 7.33 -21.44
C LYS A 1 13.45 6.62 -20.34
N VAL A 2 12.88 5.57 -19.72
CA VAL A 2 13.52 4.77 -18.67
C VAL A 2 13.36 3.29 -18.99
N SER A 3 14.32 2.45 -18.62
CA SER A 3 14.26 0.99 -18.88
C SER A 3 13.51 0.21 -17.80
N MET A 4 13.47 0.74 -16.58
CA MET A 4 12.80 0.14 -15.42
C MET A 4 12.15 1.24 -14.58
N LEU A 5 11.04 0.93 -13.92
CA LEU A 5 10.29 1.85 -13.08
C LEU A 5 9.62 1.07 -11.94
N VAL A 6 9.57 1.67 -10.74
CA VAL A 6 8.77 1.15 -9.62
C VAL A 6 7.36 1.71 -9.73
N GLN A 7 6.38 0.85 -10.01
CA GLN A 7 4.97 1.18 -10.08
C GLN A 7 4.11 0.02 -9.60
N GLY A 8 2.87 0.32 -9.26
CA GLY A 8 1.87 -0.70 -8.96
C GLY A 8 1.12 -1.21 -10.19
N PRO A 9 0.22 -2.18 -9.99
CA PRO A 9 -0.46 -2.92 -11.06
C PRO A 9 -1.36 -2.04 -11.95
N TRP A 10 -1.82 -0.89 -11.45
CA TRP A 10 -2.66 0.06 -12.21
C TRP A 10 -1.94 0.70 -13.41
N LEU A 11 -0.60 0.64 -13.48
CA LEU A 11 0.16 1.20 -14.62
C LEU A 11 -0.30 0.61 -15.96
N VAL A 12 -0.77 -0.65 -15.97
CA VAL A 12 -1.23 -1.32 -17.18
C VAL A 12 -2.41 -0.59 -17.83
N ASN A 13 -3.27 0.08 -17.06
CA ASN A 13 -4.32 0.93 -17.64
C ASN A 13 -3.73 2.05 -18.53
N ASN A 14 -2.65 2.68 -18.09
CA ASN A 14 -1.97 3.70 -18.89
C ASN A 14 -1.25 3.11 -20.10
N ILE A 15 -0.60 1.93 -19.94
CA ILE A 15 0.04 1.25 -21.06
C ILE A 15 -0.98 0.93 -22.14
N ARG A 16 -2.13 0.33 -21.77
CA ARG A 16 -3.22 0.02 -22.70
C ARG A 16 -3.78 1.26 -23.40
N ALA A 17 -3.93 2.37 -22.68
CA ALA A 17 -4.50 3.59 -23.23
C ALA A 17 -3.54 4.32 -24.19
N TYR A 18 -2.24 4.35 -23.88
CA TYR A 18 -1.30 5.25 -24.56
C TYR A 18 -0.25 4.54 -25.42
N ARG A 19 0.10 3.29 -25.10
CA ARG A 19 1.12 2.48 -25.77
C ARG A 19 0.79 0.99 -25.67
N PRO A 20 -0.34 0.52 -26.25
CA PRO A 20 -0.76 -0.88 -26.15
C PRO A 20 0.22 -1.85 -26.82
N ASP A 21 1.10 -1.33 -27.68
CA ASP A 21 2.19 -2.05 -28.35
C ASP A 21 3.48 -2.13 -27.51
N LEU A 22 3.51 -1.54 -26.31
CA LEU A 22 4.70 -1.58 -25.46
C LEU A 22 4.91 -2.99 -24.93
N GLU A 23 6.02 -3.60 -25.32
CA GLU A 23 6.54 -4.79 -24.66
C GLU A 23 7.12 -4.40 -23.30
N PHE A 24 6.53 -4.92 -22.22
CA PHE A 24 7.00 -4.69 -20.86
C PHE A 24 6.98 -5.99 -20.06
N GLY A 25 7.71 -6.00 -18.96
CA GLY A 25 7.67 -7.06 -17.95
C GLY A 25 7.41 -6.49 -16.57
N ALA A 26 6.91 -7.32 -15.66
CA ALA A 26 6.82 -7.02 -14.24
C ALA A 26 7.61 -8.06 -13.43
N ALA A 27 8.26 -7.60 -12.36
CA ALA A 27 9.02 -8.43 -11.44
C ALA A 27 8.97 -7.82 -10.03
N PRO A 28 9.21 -8.61 -8.96
CA PRO A 28 9.40 -8.07 -7.63
C PRO A 28 10.50 -7.00 -7.58
N PHE A 29 10.34 -6.01 -6.71
CA PHE A 29 11.34 -4.96 -6.57
C PHE A 29 12.68 -5.56 -6.07
N PRO A 30 13.82 -5.22 -6.70
CA PRO A 30 15.12 -5.72 -6.27
C PRO A 30 15.46 -5.21 -4.87
N VAL A 31 16.03 -6.08 -4.05
CA VAL A 31 16.48 -5.74 -2.71
C VAL A 31 17.97 -6.00 -2.55
N ILE A 32 18.58 -5.39 -1.53
CA ILE A 32 19.97 -5.67 -1.19
C ILE A 32 20.15 -7.14 -0.81
N SER A 33 21.31 -7.71 -1.12
CA SER A 33 21.56 -9.15 -0.97
C SER A 33 21.33 -9.68 0.44
N SER A 34 21.53 -8.86 1.47
CA SER A 34 21.34 -9.24 2.87
C SER A 34 19.88 -9.52 3.27
N ILE A 35 18.92 -9.08 2.47
CA ILE A 35 17.47 -9.29 2.72
C ILE A 35 16.76 -9.97 1.55
N TYR A 36 17.51 -10.47 0.57
CA TYR A 36 16.95 -11.18 -0.58
C TYR A 36 16.50 -12.59 -0.17
N ASP A 37 15.23 -12.89 -0.43
CA ASP A 37 14.66 -14.22 -0.30
C ASP A 37 13.70 -14.47 -1.47
N PRO A 38 13.98 -15.43 -2.37
CA PRO A 38 13.12 -15.72 -3.50
C PRO A 38 11.72 -16.23 -3.09
N ASN A 39 11.56 -16.76 -1.88
CA ASN A 39 10.28 -17.25 -1.36
C ASN A 39 9.51 -16.18 -0.56
N ALA A 40 10.13 -15.02 -0.31
CA ALA A 40 9.54 -13.92 0.45
C ALA A 40 9.85 -12.57 -0.22
N PRO A 41 9.40 -12.35 -1.48
CA PRO A 41 9.62 -11.10 -2.17
C PRO A 41 9.05 -9.92 -1.38
N ARG A 42 9.78 -8.79 -1.36
CA ARG A 42 9.31 -7.60 -0.65
C ARG A 42 8.24 -6.89 -1.46
N ALA A 43 7.11 -6.66 -0.81
CA ALA A 43 5.97 -5.95 -1.36
C ALA A 43 5.36 -5.05 -0.27
N LEU A 44 4.79 -3.93 -0.68
CA LEU A 44 3.89 -3.15 0.16
C LEU A 44 2.45 -3.47 -0.28
N ALA A 45 1.65 -3.97 0.65
CA ALA A 45 0.22 -4.10 0.47
C ALA A 45 -0.46 -2.79 0.91
N GLU A 46 -1.06 -2.13 -0.07
CA GLU A 46 -2.00 -1.03 0.14
C GLU A 46 -3.37 -1.44 -0.36
N CYS A 47 -4.41 -0.84 0.20
CA CYS A 47 -5.79 -1.15 -0.14
C CYS A 47 -6.59 0.12 -0.34
N ASP A 48 -7.39 0.14 -1.40
CA ASP A 48 -8.45 1.13 -1.57
C ASP A 48 -9.58 0.75 -0.61
N ILE A 49 -9.84 1.58 0.40
CA ILE A 49 -10.87 1.30 1.40
C ILE A 49 -12.18 2.04 1.09
N LEU A 50 -13.29 1.34 1.26
CA LEU A 50 -14.62 1.95 1.31
C LEU A 50 -14.96 2.23 2.78
N VAL A 51 -15.51 3.40 3.08
CA VAL A 51 -15.83 3.83 4.45
C VAL A 51 -17.21 4.47 4.46
N ILE A 52 -18.04 4.13 5.46
CA ILE A 52 -19.30 4.85 5.74
C ILE A 52 -18.98 5.99 6.72
N PRO A 53 -19.17 7.26 6.33
CA PRO A 53 -18.88 8.39 7.22
C PRO A 53 -19.78 8.40 8.46
N LYS A 54 -19.23 8.86 9.59
CA LYS A 54 -20.05 9.15 10.77
C LYS A 54 -21.04 10.27 10.42
N GLY A 55 -22.32 10.05 10.73
CA GLY A 55 -23.39 10.99 10.37
C GLY A 55 -23.94 10.82 8.95
N CYS A 56 -23.66 9.69 8.29
CA CYS A 56 -24.32 9.32 7.04
C CYS A 56 -25.85 9.43 7.21
N PRO A 57 -26.56 10.17 6.33
CA PRO A 57 -28.03 10.30 6.40
C PRO A 57 -28.77 8.98 6.12
N HIS A 58 -28.13 8.05 5.42
CA HIS A 58 -28.68 6.77 4.95
C HIS A 58 -27.75 5.61 5.34
N PRO A 59 -27.52 5.37 6.65
CA PRO A 59 -26.50 4.41 7.09
C PRO A 59 -26.88 2.96 6.74
N GLU A 60 -28.17 2.64 6.69
CA GLU A 60 -28.66 1.29 6.37
C GLU A 60 -28.48 0.99 4.88
N GLU A 61 -28.87 1.90 4.00
CA GLU A 61 -28.70 1.76 2.55
C GLU A 61 -27.23 1.78 2.14
N ALA A 62 -26.41 2.63 2.78
CA ALA A 62 -24.96 2.64 2.60
C ALA A 62 -24.35 1.30 3.03
N TRP A 63 -24.88 0.67 4.08
CA TRP A 63 -24.45 -0.66 4.51
C TRP A 63 -24.85 -1.77 3.52
N GLU A 64 -26.07 -1.72 2.96
CA GLU A 64 -26.48 -2.65 1.90
C GLU A 64 -25.58 -2.53 0.66
N PHE A 65 -25.27 -1.30 0.25
CA PHE A 65 -24.33 -1.06 -0.84
C PHE A 65 -22.92 -1.57 -0.50
N PHE A 66 -22.44 -1.30 0.72
CA PHE A 66 -21.16 -1.81 1.19
C PHE A 66 -21.12 -3.33 1.05
N LYS A 67 -22.09 -4.06 1.59
CA LYS A 67 -22.17 -5.54 1.46
C LYS A 67 -22.16 -6.00 0.01
N TYR A 68 -22.91 -5.34 -0.87
CA TYR A 68 -22.90 -5.64 -2.31
C TYR A 68 -21.49 -5.51 -2.91
N THR A 69 -20.79 -4.41 -2.61
CA THR A 69 -19.41 -4.22 -3.11
C THR A 69 -18.43 -5.26 -2.61
N GLN A 70 -18.70 -5.89 -1.46
CA GLN A 70 -17.85 -6.94 -0.89
C GLN A 70 -18.15 -8.35 -1.44
N THR A 71 -19.10 -8.50 -2.37
CA THR A 71 -19.33 -9.80 -3.02
C THR A 71 -18.16 -10.18 -3.93
N HIS A 72 -17.90 -11.48 -4.07
CA HIS A 72 -16.77 -12.00 -4.85
C HIS A 72 -16.75 -11.47 -6.30
N ALA A 73 -17.89 -11.59 -6.99
CA ALA A 73 -18.03 -11.12 -8.37
C ALA A 73 -17.82 -9.61 -8.52
N VAL A 74 -18.29 -8.79 -7.57
CA VAL A 74 -18.11 -7.33 -7.63
C VAL A 74 -16.67 -6.94 -7.34
N GLN A 75 -16.02 -7.59 -6.37
CA GLN A 75 -14.60 -7.37 -6.08
C GLN A 75 -13.72 -7.68 -7.29
N GLU A 76 -13.92 -8.82 -7.95
CA GLU A 76 -13.16 -9.17 -9.16
C GLU A 76 -13.47 -8.24 -10.33
N ALA A 77 -14.73 -7.83 -10.52
CA ALA A 77 -15.09 -6.85 -11.55
C ALA A 77 -14.41 -5.49 -11.33
N LEU A 78 -14.42 -4.97 -10.11
CA LEU A 78 -13.80 -3.68 -9.76
C LEU A 78 -12.27 -3.74 -9.88
N SER A 79 -11.65 -4.80 -9.36
CA SER A 79 -10.20 -5.00 -9.47
C SER A 79 -9.75 -5.15 -10.92
N GLY A 80 -10.48 -5.93 -11.71
CA GLY A 80 -10.23 -6.14 -13.14
C GLY A 80 -10.29 -4.85 -13.94
N ALA A 81 -11.32 -4.02 -13.71
CA ALA A 81 -11.45 -2.72 -14.35
C ALA A 81 -10.27 -1.77 -14.05
N HIS A 82 -9.61 -1.95 -12.92
CA HIS A 82 -8.45 -1.14 -12.52
C HIS A 82 -7.10 -1.82 -12.80
N CYS A 83 -7.09 -2.98 -13.47
CA CYS A 83 -5.90 -3.80 -13.71
C CYS A 83 -5.15 -4.22 -12.42
N LYS A 84 -5.86 -4.32 -11.29
CA LYS A 84 -5.30 -4.66 -9.97
C LYS A 84 -5.61 -6.13 -9.60
N PRO A 85 -4.80 -6.79 -8.75
CA PRO A 85 -5.25 -8.02 -8.10
C PRO A 85 -6.50 -7.76 -7.24
N SER A 86 -7.24 -8.82 -6.93
CA SER A 86 -8.38 -8.72 -6.01
C SER A 86 -7.92 -8.64 -4.55
N GLY A 87 -8.65 -7.92 -3.71
CA GLY A 87 -8.45 -7.92 -2.26
C GLY A 87 -8.94 -9.21 -1.58
N LEU A 88 -9.48 -10.15 -2.36
CA LEU A 88 -9.98 -11.43 -1.87
C LEU A 88 -8.84 -12.39 -1.50
N ARG A 89 -9.07 -13.21 -0.47
CA ARG A 89 -8.14 -14.29 -0.09
C ARG A 89 -7.87 -15.25 -1.25
N THR A 90 -8.89 -15.53 -2.05
CA THR A 90 -8.82 -16.44 -3.20
C THR A 90 -9.52 -15.79 -4.38
N CYS A 91 -8.78 -15.65 -5.48
CA CYS A 91 -9.31 -15.22 -6.77
C CYS A 91 -9.83 -16.43 -7.56
N SER A 92 -10.80 -16.22 -8.44
CA SER A 92 -11.24 -17.22 -9.40
C SER A 92 -10.14 -17.47 -10.44
N ALA A 93 -10.09 -18.70 -10.95
CA ALA A 93 -9.18 -19.05 -12.03
C ALA A 93 -9.44 -18.21 -13.29
N GLU A 94 -10.72 -17.91 -13.56
CA GLU A 94 -11.13 -17.07 -14.69
C GLU A 94 -10.59 -15.64 -14.53
N PHE A 95 -10.75 -15.02 -13.36
CA PHE A 95 -10.25 -13.68 -13.10
C PHE A 95 -8.76 -13.55 -13.37
N LEU A 96 -7.95 -14.55 -12.99
CA LEU A 96 -6.52 -14.55 -13.24
C LEU A 96 -6.17 -14.82 -14.71
N ALA A 97 -6.92 -15.70 -15.38
CA ALA A 97 -6.66 -16.10 -16.76
C ALA A 97 -7.07 -15.04 -17.79
N SER A 98 -8.18 -14.34 -17.55
CA SER A 98 -8.75 -13.34 -18.47
C SER A 98 -8.36 -11.91 -18.14
N HIS A 99 -7.41 -11.70 -17.23
CA HIS A 99 -7.09 -10.38 -16.71
C HIS A 99 -6.34 -9.52 -17.74
N ASP A 100 -6.71 -8.24 -17.84
CA ASP A 100 -6.05 -7.28 -18.74
C ASP A 100 -4.60 -6.97 -18.36
N ASN A 101 -4.23 -7.19 -17.10
CA ASN A 101 -2.83 -7.19 -16.64
C ASN A 101 -2.27 -8.62 -16.68
N PRO A 102 -1.36 -8.94 -17.62
CA PRO A 102 -0.80 -10.30 -17.77
C PRO A 102 0.05 -10.73 -16.57
N TYR A 103 0.41 -9.80 -15.68
CA TYR A 103 1.20 -10.04 -14.48
C TYR A 103 0.37 -9.99 -13.20
N VAL A 104 -0.97 -10.00 -13.29
CA VAL A 104 -1.84 -9.94 -12.09
C VAL A 104 -1.57 -11.10 -11.12
N GLY A 105 -1.30 -12.31 -11.63
CA GLY A 105 -1.00 -13.47 -10.80
C GLY A 105 0.25 -13.26 -9.94
N MET A 106 1.31 -12.69 -10.50
CA MET A 106 2.51 -12.34 -9.75
C MET A 106 2.20 -11.33 -8.62
N HIS A 107 1.38 -10.31 -8.91
CA HIS A 107 0.98 -9.34 -7.89
C HIS A 107 0.14 -9.99 -6.78
N ASP A 108 -0.78 -10.88 -7.13
CA ASP A 108 -1.60 -11.67 -6.19
C ASP A 108 -0.72 -12.56 -5.30
N ASP A 109 0.26 -13.27 -5.89
CA ASP A 109 1.22 -14.09 -5.17
C ASP A 109 2.08 -13.27 -4.21
N MET A 110 2.56 -12.08 -4.64
CA MET A 110 3.33 -11.18 -3.79
C MET A 110 2.53 -10.69 -2.58
N LEU A 111 1.25 -10.33 -2.77
CA LEU A 111 0.35 -9.91 -1.68
C LEU A 111 0.10 -11.02 -0.65
N LYS A 112 0.18 -12.29 -1.09
CA LYS A 112 0.00 -13.48 -0.23
C LYS A 112 1.32 -14.01 0.34
N SER A 113 2.45 -13.46 -0.08
CA SER A 113 3.78 -13.91 0.34
C SER A 113 4.10 -13.47 1.79
N PRO A 114 4.97 -14.19 2.51
CA PRO A 114 5.43 -13.78 3.83
C PRO A 114 6.32 -12.53 3.81
N GLY A 115 6.76 -12.07 2.62
CA GLY A 115 7.58 -10.88 2.44
C GLY A 115 6.80 -9.57 2.37
N VAL A 116 5.46 -9.64 2.39
CA VAL A 116 4.57 -8.48 2.31
C VAL A 116 4.59 -7.66 3.59
N TYR A 117 4.57 -6.34 3.44
CA TYR A 117 4.43 -5.38 4.52
C TYR A 117 3.15 -4.59 4.36
N ILE A 118 2.58 -4.17 5.49
CA ILE A 118 1.52 -3.17 5.55
C ILE A 118 2.06 -1.94 6.29
N TRP A 119 1.35 -0.82 6.15
CA TRP A 119 1.65 0.36 6.94
C TRP A 119 1.51 0.09 8.45
N PRO A 120 2.41 0.64 9.29
CA PRO A 120 2.29 0.58 10.74
C PRO A 120 0.93 1.07 11.24
N GLN A 121 0.26 0.25 12.04
CA GLN A 121 -1.06 0.55 12.62
C GLN A 121 -0.91 1.28 13.96
N VAL A 122 -0.17 2.40 13.96
CA VAL A 122 0.04 3.23 15.15
C VAL A 122 -0.64 4.59 14.98
N PRO A 123 -1.19 5.21 16.04
CA PRO A 123 -1.92 6.47 15.87
C PRO A 123 -1.06 7.65 15.42
N SER A 124 0.28 7.55 15.54
CA SER A 124 1.25 8.54 15.04
C SER A 124 1.68 8.28 13.60
N TRP A 125 1.12 7.26 12.93
CA TRP A 125 1.56 6.82 11.61
C TRP A 125 1.61 7.95 10.58
N LEU A 126 0.59 8.81 10.53
CA LEU A 126 0.57 9.94 9.60
C LEU A 126 1.78 10.86 9.81
N PHE A 127 2.10 11.23 11.05
CA PHE A 127 3.28 12.02 11.36
C PHE A 127 4.59 11.30 10.95
N LEU A 128 4.68 10.00 11.25
CA LEU A 128 5.86 9.19 10.90
C LEU A 128 6.05 9.11 9.37
N SER A 129 4.96 8.97 8.62
CA SER A 129 4.99 8.92 7.16
C SER A 129 5.47 10.26 6.57
N GLU A 130 4.98 11.38 7.08
CA GLU A 130 5.41 12.72 6.64
C GLU A 130 6.86 13.01 6.98
N GLU A 131 7.32 12.62 8.18
CA GLU A 131 8.71 12.81 8.57
C GLU A 131 9.66 11.94 7.73
N THR A 132 9.21 10.77 7.28
CA THR A 132 9.95 9.92 6.32
C THR A 132 10.10 10.60 4.96
N VAL A 133 9.04 11.23 4.43
CA VAL A 133 9.11 12.01 3.17
C VAL A 133 10.11 13.16 3.32
N LYS A 134 10.03 13.94 4.41
CA LYS A 134 10.99 15.03 4.67
C LYS A 134 12.42 14.54 4.85
N LEU A 135 12.61 13.35 5.42
CA LEU A 135 13.93 12.72 5.53
C LEU A 135 14.46 12.39 4.13
N GLN A 136 13.61 11.84 3.28
CA GLN A 136 13.94 11.52 1.90
C GLN A 136 14.44 12.76 1.15
N ASP A 137 13.67 13.85 1.17
CA ASP A 137 14.04 15.11 0.51
C ASP A 137 15.41 15.63 0.99
N ARG A 138 15.64 15.63 2.31
CA ARG A 138 16.92 16.06 2.90
C ARG A 138 18.11 15.22 2.44
N ILE A 139 17.93 13.89 2.35
CA ILE A 139 18.97 12.97 1.87
C ILE A 139 19.28 13.26 0.40
N TRP A 140 18.26 13.53 -0.41
CA TRP A 140 18.44 13.85 -1.82
C TRP A 140 19.15 15.19 -2.03
N ASP A 141 18.82 16.20 -1.23
CA ASP A 141 19.41 17.54 -1.32
C ASP A 141 20.87 17.57 -0.82
N THR A 142 21.17 16.82 0.25
CA THR A 142 22.48 16.84 0.93
C THR A 142 22.90 15.43 1.37
N PRO A 143 23.28 14.56 0.42
CA PRO A 143 23.57 13.15 0.69
C PRO A 143 24.78 12.93 1.62
N ASP A 144 25.73 13.86 1.64
CA ASP A 144 26.88 13.86 2.55
C ASP A 144 26.47 13.98 4.03
N GLN A 145 25.27 14.48 4.29
CA GLN A 145 24.71 14.66 5.64
C GLN A 145 23.71 13.56 6.04
N THR A 146 23.62 12.46 5.29
CA THR A 146 22.64 11.37 5.52
C THR A 146 22.56 10.94 6.98
N GLY A 147 23.69 10.73 7.66
CA GLY A 147 23.71 10.32 9.07
C GLY A 147 23.04 11.33 10.01
N ALA A 148 23.27 12.63 9.79
CA ALA A 148 22.64 13.70 10.57
C ALA A 148 21.13 13.78 10.30
N HIS A 149 20.71 13.63 9.04
CA HIS A 149 19.30 13.65 8.67
C HIS A 149 18.52 12.50 9.29
N VAL A 150 19.08 11.29 9.25
CA VAL A 150 18.51 10.10 9.89
C VAL A 150 18.40 10.30 11.41
N ALA A 151 19.44 10.82 12.06
CA ALA A 151 19.42 11.09 13.50
C ALA A 151 18.34 12.13 13.88
N LEU A 152 18.19 13.19 13.09
CA LEU A 152 17.17 14.22 13.28
C LEU A 152 15.76 13.65 13.13
N ALA A 153 15.50 12.91 12.05
CA ALA A 153 14.19 12.29 11.80
C ALA A 153 13.84 11.31 12.94
N ALA A 154 14.78 10.45 13.32
CA ALA A 154 14.59 9.51 14.42
C ALA A 154 14.30 10.20 15.76
N SER A 155 14.95 11.34 16.04
CA SER A 155 14.67 12.15 17.24
C SER A 155 13.24 12.69 17.24
N ARG A 156 12.79 13.26 16.12
CA ARG A 156 11.43 13.81 15.96
C ARG A 156 10.36 12.72 16.08
N MET A 157 10.55 11.59 15.41
CA MET A 157 9.65 10.44 15.47
C MET A 157 9.51 9.89 16.89
N ARG A 158 10.63 9.74 17.62
CA ARG A 158 10.60 9.34 19.05
C ARG A 158 9.86 10.34 19.93
N GLY A 159 10.09 11.64 19.72
CA GLY A 159 9.40 12.70 20.46
C GLY A 159 7.89 12.70 20.24
N GLU A 160 7.42 12.51 19.01
CA GLU A 160 5.99 12.41 18.73
C GLU A 160 5.37 11.17 19.37
N HIS A 161 6.01 10.02 19.22
CA HIS A 161 5.51 8.78 19.79
C HIS A 161 5.37 8.87 21.32
N ALA A 162 6.37 9.44 22.01
CA ALA A 162 6.32 9.66 23.45
C ALA A 162 5.14 10.56 23.87
N ARG A 163 4.94 11.70 23.17
CA ARG A 163 3.81 12.61 23.45
C ARG A 163 2.46 11.92 23.31
N GLN A 164 2.33 11.04 22.32
CA GLN A 164 1.10 10.32 22.06
C GLN A 164 0.80 9.28 23.15
N VAL A 165 1.81 8.51 23.57
CA VAL A 165 1.68 7.55 24.68
C VAL A 165 1.28 8.26 25.98
N GLU A 166 1.92 9.39 26.30
CA GLU A 166 1.54 10.22 27.45
C GLU A 166 0.11 10.77 27.36
N GLY A 167 -0.33 11.15 26.15
CA GLY A 167 -1.69 11.57 25.87
C GLY A 167 -2.72 10.47 26.15
N GLN A 168 -2.44 9.25 25.69
CA GLN A 168 -3.30 8.08 25.92
C GLN A 168 -3.44 7.77 27.41
N HIS A 169 -2.32 7.69 28.14
CA HIS A 169 -2.35 7.44 29.58
C HIS A 169 -3.12 8.50 30.37
N ARG A 170 -3.06 9.77 29.96
CA ARG A 170 -3.86 10.83 30.58
C ARG A 170 -5.36 10.65 30.34
N GLN A 171 -5.75 10.27 29.12
CA GLN A 171 -7.16 10.00 28.79
C GLN A 171 -7.72 8.79 29.53
N GLU A 172 -6.93 7.72 29.68
CA GLU A 172 -7.30 6.53 30.44
C GLU A 172 -7.54 6.87 31.91
N ARG A 173 -6.63 7.63 32.53
CA ARG A 173 -6.78 8.08 33.94
C ARG A 173 -7.96 9.01 34.18
N ALA A 174 -8.40 9.74 33.16
CA ALA A 174 -9.57 10.62 33.27
C ALA A 174 -10.91 9.89 33.11
N ARG A 175 -10.89 8.63 32.65
CA ARG A 175 -12.08 7.80 32.40
C ARG A 175 -12.35 6.77 33.51
N GLY A 176 -11.39 6.53 34.40
CA GLY A 176 -11.52 5.66 35.58
C GLY A 176 -11.73 6.47 36.85
#